data_AF-A0A0H4BDU8-F1
#
_entry.id   AF-A0A0H4BDU8-F1
#
_cell.length_a   1.000
_cell.length_b   1.000
_cell.length_c   1.000
_cell.angle_alpha   90.00
_cell.angle_beta   90.00
_cell.angle_gamma   90.00
#
_symmetry.space_group_name_H-M   'P 1'
#
loop_
_entity.id
_entity.type
_entity.pdbx_description
1 polymer ?
#
loop_
_entity_poly.entity_id
_entity_poly.type
_entity_poly.pdbx_seq_one_letter_code
_entity_poly.pdbx_strand_id
1 'polypeptide(L)'
;MNITKIDSNLTKQSLRLGLSIFITCAIAQHFDRISFVFYPLLAVILVVDDQDENTLQAARGRILGTVSGGLVVFLVHTMLSGWIGIFISLLITVPLLRLLGWGSGLSTAVVITVIFLSVHGYTKLNWYYILNRSIDTLVGILVAIVISRLLWPKNRLMRMEELHQKLLHSLSTRMHQHSQSLQGLTSSPPPLQPGSITKDLLEIQRLINIEEQLGAKHMKQLSRLRWQQRMSLWRSLHAQWILMERLLDALALKHQPLQLPELTDQLDISNDLGWKRLQIDSNSRLSLSQRILLEEEGTRFLRIVRSQKKLDFAIKQNSFE
;
A
#
# COMPACT_ATOMS: atom_id res chain seq x y z
N MET A 1 9.76 1.93 -28.35
CA MET A 1 9.49 3.12 -27.51
C MET A 1 8.00 3.12 -27.18
N ASN A 2 7.61 2.47 -26.07
CA ASN A 2 6.20 2.22 -25.72
C ASN A 2 5.66 3.37 -24.85
N ILE A 3 4.92 4.29 -25.46
CA ILE A 3 4.31 5.46 -24.80
C ILE A 3 2.90 5.14 -24.22
N THR A 4 2.41 3.90 -24.31
CA THR A 4 0.99 3.57 -24.06
C THR A 4 0.66 2.94 -22.71
N LYS A 5 1.51 3.09 -21.70
CA LYS A 5 1.13 2.94 -20.29
C LYS A 5 1.63 4.16 -19.51
N ILE A 6 1.00 5.31 -19.73
CA ILE A 6 1.05 6.35 -18.71
C ILE A 6 0.42 5.70 -17.48
N ASP A 7 1.20 5.50 -16.42
CA ASP A 7 0.75 4.83 -15.20
C ASP A 7 -0.56 5.49 -14.75
N SER A 8 -1.65 4.74 -14.78
CA SER A 8 -2.97 5.23 -14.42
C SER A 8 -3.01 5.84 -13.01
N ASN A 9 -2.04 5.52 -12.16
CA ASN A 9 -1.87 6.13 -10.85
C ASN A 9 -1.26 7.54 -10.95
N LEU A 10 -0.27 7.76 -11.81
CA LEU A 10 0.33 9.07 -12.02
C LEU A 10 -0.70 10.05 -12.59
N THR A 11 -1.49 9.65 -13.59
CA THR A 11 -2.52 10.52 -14.17
C THR A 11 -3.59 10.91 -13.14
N LYS A 12 -4.03 9.96 -12.31
CA LYS A 12 -4.97 10.22 -11.20
C LYS A 12 -4.38 11.17 -10.17
N GLN A 13 -3.12 10.98 -9.79
CA GLN A 13 -2.42 11.86 -8.84
C GLN A 13 -2.26 13.28 -9.39
N SER A 14 -1.80 13.43 -10.64
CA SER A 14 -1.65 14.73 -11.29
C SER A 14 -2.98 15.46 -11.43
N LEU A 15 -4.05 14.77 -11.84
CA LEU A 15 -5.37 15.38 -12.00
C LEU A 15 -5.95 15.82 -10.65
N ARG A 16 -5.80 14.98 -9.62
CA ARG A 16 -6.21 15.31 -8.25
C ARG A 16 -5.47 16.52 -7.70
N LEU A 17 -4.15 16.57 -7.89
CA LEU A 17 -3.33 17.70 -7.45
C LEU A 17 -3.75 18.99 -8.19
N GLY A 18 -3.84 18.92 -9.53
CA GLY A 18 -4.22 20.05 -10.37
C GLY A 18 -5.59 20.62 -10.02
N LEU A 19 -6.60 19.76 -9.83
CA LEU A 19 -7.93 20.21 -9.44
C LEU A 19 -7.96 20.79 -8.02
N SER A 20 -7.19 20.20 -7.09
CA SER A 20 -7.09 20.72 -5.72
C SER A 20 -6.47 22.11 -5.67
N ILE A 21 -5.41 22.33 -6.45
CA ILE A 21 -4.78 23.64 -6.61
C ILE A 21 -5.76 24.62 -7.24
N PHE A 22 -6.42 24.24 -8.34
CA PHE A 22 -7.39 25.10 -9.05
C PHE A 22 -8.53 25.57 -8.14
N ILE A 23 -9.19 24.65 -7.43
CA ILE A 23 -10.29 24.98 -6.52
C ILE A 23 -9.80 25.85 -5.36
N THR A 24 -8.60 25.58 -4.83
CA THR A 24 -8.01 26.38 -3.75
C THR A 24 -7.72 27.81 -4.21
N CYS A 25 -7.18 27.99 -5.41
CA CYS A 25 -6.99 29.31 -6.02
C CYS A 25 -8.32 30.03 -6.24
N ALA A 26 -9.35 29.34 -6.75
CA ALA A 26 -10.67 29.92 -6.96
C ALA A 26 -11.31 30.41 -5.65
N ILE A 27 -11.21 29.61 -4.57
CA ILE A 27 -11.68 30.01 -3.24
C ILE A 27 -10.89 31.23 -2.74
N ALA A 28 -9.57 31.19 -2.83
CA ALA A 28 -8.75 32.29 -2.32
C ALA A 28 -8.93 33.60 -3.10
N GLN A 29 -9.20 33.53 -4.41
CA GLN A 29 -9.59 34.68 -5.23
C GLN A 29 -10.97 35.21 -4.85
N HIS A 30 -11.95 34.33 -4.58
CA HIS A 30 -13.30 34.75 -4.18
C HIS A 30 -13.34 35.49 -2.84
N PHE A 31 -12.44 35.16 -1.91
CA PHE A 31 -12.34 35.80 -0.60
C PHE A 31 -11.32 36.95 -0.54
N ASP A 32 -10.79 37.43 -1.68
CA ASP A 32 -9.74 38.45 -1.76
C ASP A 32 -8.49 38.15 -0.91
N ARG A 33 -8.20 36.87 -0.69
CA ARG A 33 -7.03 36.39 0.09
C ARG A 33 -5.83 36.03 -0.79
N ILE A 34 -5.73 36.65 -1.98
CA ILE A 34 -4.71 36.31 -2.99
C ILE A 34 -3.28 36.46 -2.43
N SER A 35 -3.05 37.47 -1.59
CA SER A 35 -1.75 37.68 -0.92
C SER A 35 -1.29 36.49 -0.07
N PHE A 36 -2.21 35.62 0.33
CA PHE A 36 -1.95 34.44 1.14
C PHE A 36 -2.16 33.13 0.39
N VAL A 37 -2.41 33.11 -0.93
CA VAL A 37 -2.68 31.90 -1.73
C VAL A 37 -1.58 30.84 -1.63
N PHE A 38 -0.32 31.26 -1.47
CA PHE A 38 0.82 30.34 -1.35
C PHE A 38 0.64 29.30 -0.23
N TYR A 39 -0.03 29.71 0.83
CA TYR A 39 -0.20 28.97 2.07
C TYR A 39 -1.19 27.80 2.02
N PRO A 40 -2.45 27.98 1.57
CA PRO A 40 -3.35 26.87 1.31
C PRO A 40 -2.85 26.00 0.16
N LEU A 41 -2.14 26.55 -0.85
CA LEU A 41 -1.53 25.75 -1.91
C LEU A 41 -0.44 24.81 -1.40
N LEU A 42 0.46 25.31 -0.56
CA LEU A 42 1.49 24.48 0.07
C LEU A 42 0.84 23.39 0.94
N ALA A 43 -0.25 23.70 1.64
CA ALA A 43 -1.03 22.70 2.37
C ALA A 43 -1.61 21.64 1.43
N VAL A 44 -2.21 22.03 0.30
CA VAL A 44 -2.73 21.10 -0.72
C VAL A 44 -1.65 20.19 -1.27
N ILE A 45 -0.53 20.75 -1.71
CA ILE A 45 0.59 19.97 -2.29
C ILE A 45 1.07 18.95 -1.28
N LEU A 46 1.35 19.39 -0.05
CA LEU A 46 1.79 18.47 0.99
C LEU A 46 0.73 17.41 1.27
N VAL A 47 -0.57 17.75 1.31
CA VAL A 47 -1.65 16.80 1.67
C VAL A 47 -1.90 15.79 0.57
N VAL A 48 -1.74 16.19 -0.69
CA VAL A 48 -1.93 15.32 -1.85
C VAL A 48 -0.71 14.43 -2.07
N ASP A 49 0.50 14.92 -1.79
CA ASP A 49 1.75 14.16 -1.86
C ASP A 49 1.83 13.10 -0.74
N ASP A 50 1.49 13.48 0.50
CA ASP A 50 1.44 12.61 1.68
C ASP A 50 0.16 11.76 1.76
N GLN A 51 -0.45 11.45 0.60
CA GLN A 51 -1.61 10.57 0.51
C GLN A 51 -1.27 9.10 0.77
N ASP A 52 -0.44 8.84 1.77
CA ASP A 52 -0.45 7.57 2.46
C ASP A 52 -1.77 7.39 3.20
N GLU A 53 -2.10 6.14 3.50
CA GLU A 53 -3.44 5.62 3.79
C GLU A 53 -4.08 6.15 5.10
N ASN A 54 -3.42 7.08 5.79
CA ASN A 54 -3.84 7.69 7.05
C ASN A 54 -4.02 9.22 6.98
N THR A 55 -4.74 9.68 5.95
CA THR A 55 -5.00 11.10 5.64
C THR A 55 -5.51 11.91 6.83
N LEU A 56 -6.27 11.30 7.75
CA LEU A 56 -6.82 11.96 8.93
C LEU A 56 -5.74 12.23 9.99
N GLN A 57 -4.84 11.28 10.24
CA GLN A 57 -3.74 11.44 11.18
C GLN A 57 -2.70 12.44 10.63
N ALA A 58 -2.45 12.42 9.32
CA ALA A 58 -1.64 13.42 8.64
C ALA A 58 -2.26 14.82 8.75
N ALA A 59 -3.56 14.96 8.45
CA ALA A 59 -4.27 16.23 8.57
C ALA A 59 -4.24 16.80 10.00
N ARG A 60 -4.50 15.96 11.02
CA ARG A 60 -4.41 16.36 12.44
C ARG A 60 -2.99 16.82 12.80
N GLY A 61 -1.97 16.05 12.43
CA GLY A 61 -0.58 16.41 12.69
C GLY A 61 -0.19 17.76 12.09
N ARG A 62 -0.71 18.09 10.90
CA ARG A 62 -0.43 19.36 10.21
C ARG A 62 -1.10 20.56 10.85
N ILE A 63 -2.36 20.41 11.26
CA ILE A 63 -3.06 21.47 11.99
C ILE A 63 -2.33 21.74 13.30
N LEU A 64 -2.04 20.68 14.07
CA LEU A 64 -1.36 20.78 15.36
C LEU A 64 0.07 21.33 15.21
N GLY A 65 0.80 20.92 14.18
CA GLY A 65 2.15 21.43 13.87
C GLY A 65 2.17 22.88 13.40
N THR A 66 1.15 23.33 12.68
CA THR A 66 1.00 24.75 12.30
C THR A 66 0.75 25.61 13.53
N VAL A 67 -0.14 25.16 14.42
CA VAL A 67 -0.48 25.88 15.65
C VAL A 67 0.70 25.89 16.61
N SER A 68 1.33 24.74 16.87
CA SER A 68 2.46 24.65 17.80
C SER A 68 3.70 25.36 17.26
N GLY A 69 4.03 25.20 15.98
CA GLY A 69 5.13 25.91 15.34
C GLY A 69 4.92 27.43 15.33
N GLY A 70 3.71 27.89 15.03
CA GLY A 70 3.35 29.32 15.13
C GLY A 70 3.49 29.87 16.55
N LEU A 71 3.09 29.09 17.56
CA LEU A 71 3.17 29.50 18.97
C LEU A 71 4.61 29.54 19.48
N VAL A 72 5.44 28.55 19.14
CA VAL A 72 6.87 28.53 19.51
C VAL A 72 7.62 29.67 18.84
N VAL A 73 7.39 29.89 17.53
CA VAL A 73 7.99 31.02 16.81
C VAL A 73 7.59 32.34 17.43
N PHE A 74 6.31 32.51 17.78
CA PHE A 74 5.84 33.71 18.44
C PHE A 74 6.61 33.97 19.75
N LEU A 75 6.71 32.96 20.63
CA LEU A 75 7.45 33.07 21.89
C LEU A 75 8.93 33.38 21.68
N VAL A 76 9.61 32.65 20.78
CA VAL A 76 11.04 32.85 20.54
C VAL A 76 11.31 34.20 19.89
N HIS A 77 10.44 34.65 18.99
CA HIS A 77 10.57 35.95 18.33
C HIS A 77 10.45 37.13 19.30
N THR A 78 9.80 36.97 20.46
CA THR A 78 9.79 38.02 21.49
C THR A 78 11.18 38.27 22.11
N MET A 79 12.09 37.29 22.02
CA MET A 79 13.41 37.34 22.65
C MET A 79 14.56 37.39 21.63
N LEU A 80 14.39 36.76 20.46
CA LEU A 80 15.46 36.49 19.50
C LEU A 80 14.95 36.67 18.06
N SER A 81 15.69 37.42 17.24
CA SER A 81 15.37 37.64 15.83
C SER A 81 16.43 37.05 14.89
N GLY A 82 16.07 36.84 13.61
CA GLY A 82 16.98 36.37 12.57
C GLY A 82 17.31 34.87 12.64
N TRP A 83 18.44 34.47 12.05
CA TRP A 83 18.84 33.07 11.89
C TRP A 83 18.97 32.30 13.22
N ILE A 84 19.39 33.00 14.28
CA ILE A 84 19.48 32.42 15.63
C ILE A 84 18.09 32.07 16.18
N GLY A 85 17.08 32.90 15.92
CA GLY A 85 15.69 32.64 16.32
C GLY A 85 15.11 31.42 15.60
N ILE A 86 15.48 31.19 14.34
CA ILE A 86 15.11 29.99 13.57
C ILE A 86 15.70 28.74 14.20
N PHE A 87 17.00 28.76 14.50
CA PHE A 87 17.69 27.63 15.09
C PHE A 87 17.06 27.23 16.43
N ILE A 88 16.83 28.20 17.32
CA ILE A 88 16.25 27.97 18.65
C ILE A 88 14.79 27.52 18.55
N SER A 89 14.00 28.13 17.66
CA SER A 89 12.60 27.71 17.44
C SER A 89 12.51 26.25 16.96
N LEU A 90 13.41 25.83 16.06
CA LEU A 90 13.48 24.44 15.58
C LEU A 90 13.92 23.49 16.69
N LEU A 91 14.92 23.89 17.49
CA LEU A 91 15.45 23.11 18.60
C LEU A 91 14.38 22.85 19.68
N ILE A 92 13.39 23.73 19.83
CA ILE A 92 12.25 23.56 20.73
C ILE A 92 11.10 22.79 20.05
N THR A 93 10.73 23.19 18.82
CA THR A 93 9.55 22.67 18.12
C THR A 93 9.70 21.18 17.77
N VAL A 94 10.87 20.75 17.30
CA VAL A 94 11.12 19.35 16.87
C VAL A 94 10.96 18.35 18.03
N PRO A 95 11.62 18.50 19.19
CA PRO A 95 11.41 17.59 20.31
C PRO A 95 10.01 17.70 20.90
N LEU A 96 9.39 18.89 20.92
CA LEU A 96 8.01 19.05 21.40
C LEU A 96 7.01 18.24 20.57
N LEU A 97 7.09 18.31 19.23
CA LEU A 97 6.23 17.51 18.35
C LEU A 97 6.50 16.01 18.47
N ARG A 98 7.77 15.61 18.69
CA ARG A 98 8.11 14.20 18.92
C ARG A 98 7.57 13.68 20.25
N LEU A 99 7.65 14.48 21.32
CA LEU A 99 7.13 14.12 22.65
C LEU A 99 5.60 13.94 22.61
N LEU A 100 4.90 14.77 21.84
CA LEU A 100 3.44 14.73 21.67
C LEU A 100 2.97 13.64 20.69
N GLY A 101 3.89 12.88 20.08
CA GLY A 101 3.56 11.84 19.09
C GLY A 101 3.04 12.39 17.76
N TRP A 102 3.26 13.67 17.47
CA TRP A 102 2.78 14.36 16.25
C TRP A 102 3.84 14.38 15.15
N GLY A 103 4.52 13.25 14.94
CA GLY A 103 5.59 13.13 13.94
C GLY A 103 5.15 13.47 12.52
N SER A 104 3.88 13.24 12.17
CA SER A 104 3.30 13.61 10.86
C SER A 104 3.20 15.12 10.63
N GLY A 105 3.26 15.93 11.69
CA GLY A 105 3.26 17.39 11.62
C GLY A 105 4.65 18.03 11.54
N LEU A 106 5.72 17.23 11.66
CA LEU A 106 7.08 17.74 11.82
C LEU A 106 7.55 18.57 10.62
N SER A 107 7.38 18.05 9.40
CA SER A 107 7.75 18.75 8.16
C SER A 107 7.01 20.09 8.04
N THR A 108 5.73 20.09 8.41
CA THR A 108 4.87 21.28 8.35
C THR A 108 5.29 22.31 9.40
N ALA A 109 5.56 21.89 10.63
CA ALA A 109 6.03 22.77 11.70
C ALA A 109 7.40 23.40 11.36
N VAL A 110 8.32 22.64 10.78
CA VAL A 110 9.64 23.13 10.32
C VAL A 110 9.48 24.15 9.19
N VAL A 111 8.73 23.83 8.13
CA VAL A 111 8.50 24.73 6.99
C VAL A 111 7.85 26.03 7.46
N ILE A 112 6.87 25.94 8.34
CA ILE A 112 6.18 27.11 8.89
C ILE A 112 7.10 27.95 9.76
N THR A 113 7.95 27.32 10.58
CA THR A 113 8.97 28.00 11.40
C THR A 113 9.95 28.79 10.53
N VAL A 114 10.46 28.16 9.47
CA VAL A 114 11.38 28.79 8.53
C VAL A 114 10.70 29.93 7.78
N ILE A 115 9.47 29.74 7.29
CA ILE A 115 8.74 30.79 6.57
C ILE A 115 8.45 31.98 7.49
N PHE A 116 7.93 31.76 8.70
CA PHE A 116 7.56 32.85 9.61
C PHE A 116 8.74 33.77 9.97
N LEU A 117 9.94 33.19 10.13
CA LEU A 117 11.15 33.92 10.49
C LEU A 117 11.94 34.44 9.27
N SER A 118 11.59 33.99 8.05
CA SER A 118 12.19 34.47 6.79
C SER A 118 11.48 35.70 6.20
N VAL A 119 10.24 35.99 6.63
CA VAL A 119 9.50 37.18 6.18
C VAL A 119 10.15 38.44 6.76
N HIS A 120 10.84 39.21 5.91
CA HIS A 120 11.37 40.53 6.25
C HIS A 120 10.21 41.52 6.43
N GLY A 121 9.74 41.69 7.66
CA GLY A 121 8.63 42.58 7.97
C GLY A 121 8.13 42.38 9.40
N TYR A 122 8.88 42.92 10.36
CA TYR A 122 8.76 42.83 11.82
C TYR A 122 7.40 43.26 12.44
N THR A 123 6.39 43.63 11.65
CA THR A 123 5.17 44.31 12.15
C THR A 123 3.87 43.54 11.98
N LYS A 124 3.88 42.34 11.38
CA LYS A 124 2.65 41.57 11.10
C LYS A 124 2.48 40.29 11.92
N LEU A 125 3.43 39.93 12.78
CA LEU A 125 3.36 38.74 13.64
C LEU A 125 2.46 39.00 14.87
N ASN A 126 1.15 39.13 14.63
CA ASN A 126 0.12 39.23 15.66
C ASN A 126 -0.70 37.92 15.70
N TRP A 127 -1.42 37.67 16.80
CA TRP A 127 -2.36 36.57 16.97
C TRP A 127 -3.33 36.44 15.78
N TYR A 128 -3.80 37.57 15.26
CA TYR A 128 -4.63 37.62 14.05
C TYR A 128 -3.96 36.96 12.84
N TYR A 129 -2.66 37.17 12.64
CA TYR A 129 -1.92 36.58 11.52
C TYR A 129 -1.72 35.07 11.68
N ILE A 130 -1.41 34.60 12.90
CA ILE A 130 -1.26 33.16 13.20
C ILE A 130 -2.60 32.44 13.00
N LEU A 131 -3.70 33.00 13.52
CA LEU A 131 -5.05 32.46 13.32
C LEU A 131 -5.43 32.44 11.84
N ASN A 132 -5.18 33.54 11.12
CA ASN A 132 -5.47 33.61 9.69
C ASN A 132 -4.70 32.54 8.91
N ARG A 133 -3.44 32.31 9.28
CA ARG A 133 -2.58 31.27 8.72
C ARG A 133 -3.10 29.86 9.01
N SER A 134 -3.56 29.59 10.23
CA SER A 134 -4.16 28.31 10.62
C SER A 134 -5.47 28.04 9.88
N ILE A 135 -6.28 29.09 9.65
CA ILE A 135 -7.52 28.98 8.85
C ILE A 135 -7.17 28.68 7.40
N ASP A 136 -6.20 29.39 6.81
CA ASP A 136 -5.80 29.18 5.42
C ASP A 136 -5.22 27.76 5.22
N THR A 137 -4.41 27.23 6.14
CA THR A 137 -3.96 25.82 6.04
C THR A 137 -5.11 24.84 6.19
N LEU A 138 -6.08 25.11 7.08
CA LEU A 138 -7.26 24.28 7.25
C LEU A 138 -8.13 24.24 5.99
N VAL A 139 -8.32 25.38 5.31
CA VAL A 139 -9.02 25.45 4.02
C VAL A 139 -8.31 24.60 2.97
N GLY A 140 -6.98 24.74 2.82
CA GLY A 140 -6.21 23.93 1.88
C GLY A 140 -6.30 22.42 2.16
N ILE A 141 -6.22 22.02 3.43
CA ILE A 141 -6.39 20.62 3.86
C ILE A 141 -7.81 20.12 3.54
N LEU A 142 -8.83 20.92 3.83
CA LEU A 142 -10.23 20.55 3.62
C LEU A 142 -10.54 20.37 2.13
N VAL A 143 -10.12 21.32 1.30
CA VAL A 143 -10.27 21.26 -0.16
C VAL A 143 -9.55 20.02 -0.71
N ALA A 144 -8.31 19.79 -0.29
CA ALA A 144 -7.57 18.60 -0.69
C ALA A 144 -8.32 17.33 -0.29
N ILE A 145 -8.81 17.20 0.95
CA ILE A 145 -9.56 16.02 1.42
C ILE A 145 -10.87 15.83 0.66
N VAL A 146 -11.63 16.90 0.40
CA VAL A 146 -12.92 16.83 -0.31
C VAL A 146 -12.72 16.33 -1.73
N ILE A 147 -11.82 16.95 -2.48
CA ILE A 147 -11.56 16.58 -3.87
C ILE A 147 -11.03 15.16 -3.96
N SER A 148 -10.11 14.83 -3.04
CA SER A 148 -9.58 13.49 -2.87
C SER A 148 -10.67 12.44 -2.68
N ARG A 149 -11.61 12.70 -1.78
CA ARG A 149 -12.65 11.74 -1.41
C ARG A 149 -13.75 11.65 -2.48
N LEU A 150 -14.07 12.76 -3.13
CA LEU A 150 -15.11 12.84 -4.14
C LEU A 150 -14.68 12.17 -5.46
N LEU A 151 -13.43 12.39 -5.88
CA LEU A 151 -12.94 11.86 -7.16
C LEU A 151 -12.31 10.46 -7.05
N TRP A 152 -11.64 10.16 -5.93
CA TRP A 152 -10.98 8.87 -5.71
C TRP A 152 -11.21 8.37 -4.28
N PRO A 153 -12.43 7.88 -3.96
CA PRO A 153 -12.66 7.21 -2.70
C PRO A 153 -11.69 6.03 -2.57
N LYS A 154 -10.80 6.09 -1.56
CA LYS A 154 -9.86 5.00 -1.26
C LYS A 154 -10.64 3.80 -0.73
N ASN A 155 -11.04 2.89 -1.61
CA ASN A 155 -11.64 1.63 -1.21
C ASN A 155 -10.54 0.60 -0.97
N ARG A 156 -9.96 0.62 0.24
CA ARG A 156 -8.85 -0.26 0.62
C ARG A 156 -9.22 -1.74 0.51
N LEU A 157 -10.46 -2.10 0.84
CA LEU A 157 -10.95 -3.47 0.68
C LEU A 157 -10.98 -3.91 -0.79
N MET A 158 -11.35 -3.01 -1.70
CA MET A 158 -11.28 -3.29 -3.14
C MET A 158 -9.82 -3.47 -3.59
N ARG A 159 -8.90 -2.63 -3.09
CA ARG A 159 -7.47 -2.78 -3.39
C ARG A 159 -6.89 -4.09 -2.84
N MET A 160 -7.28 -4.51 -1.63
CA MET A 160 -6.91 -5.83 -1.11
C MET A 160 -7.41 -6.95 -2.04
N GLU A 161 -8.66 -6.86 -2.50
CA GLU A 161 -9.24 -7.83 -3.43
C GLU A 161 -8.52 -7.84 -4.78
N GLU A 162 -8.19 -6.67 -5.35
CA GLU A 162 -7.40 -6.56 -6.57
C GLU A 162 -6.02 -7.23 -6.44
N LEU A 163 -5.31 -6.98 -5.34
CA LEU A 163 -4.02 -7.62 -5.06
C LEU A 163 -4.18 -9.13 -4.88
N HIS A 164 -5.23 -9.57 -4.19
CA HIS A 164 -5.53 -10.98 -4.04
C HIS A 164 -5.81 -11.68 -5.38
N GLN A 165 -6.63 -11.07 -6.25
CA GLN A 165 -6.92 -11.59 -7.59
C GLN A 165 -5.67 -11.61 -8.46
N LYS A 166 -4.81 -10.57 -8.38
CA LYS A 166 -3.52 -10.54 -9.07
C LYS A 166 -2.61 -11.69 -8.65
N LEU A 167 -2.54 -12.00 -7.35
CA LEU A 167 -1.77 -13.13 -6.83
C LEU A 167 -2.33 -14.48 -7.30
N LEU A 168 -3.65 -14.66 -7.26
CA LEU A 168 -4.31 -15.87 -7.80
C LEU A 168 -4.03 -16.05 -9.30
N HIS A 169 -4.13 -14.96 -10.07
CA HIS A 169 -3.84 -14.99 -11.50
C HIS A 169 -2.39 -15.41 -11.74
N SER A 170 -1.43 -14.77 -11.06
CA SER A 170 -0.01 -15.12 -11.16
C SER A 170 0.26 -16.59 -10.83
N LEU A 171 -0.40 -17.12 -9.80
CA LEU A 171 -0.26 -18.53 -9.41
C LEU A 171 -0.85 -19.46 -10.48
N SER A 172 -2.03 -19.15 -11.00
CA SER A 172 -2.69 -19.95 -12.04
C SER A 172 -1.89 -19.98 -13.35
N THR A 173 -1.38 -18.83 -13.81
CA THR A 173 -0.54 -18.73 -15.00
C THR A 173 0.72 -19.56 -14.82
N ARG A 174 1.33 -19.50 -13.63
CA ARG A 174 2.57 -20.21 -13.35
C ARG A 174 2.36 -21.73 -13.27
N MET A 175 1.29 -22.19 -12.64
CA MET A 175 0.94 -23.61 -12.61
C MET A 175 0.64 -24.14 -14.02
N HIS A 176 -0.01 -23.34 -14.88
CA HIS A 176 -0.26 -23.71 -16.27
C HIS A 176 1.03 -23.83 -17.08
N GLN A 177 1.99 -22.92 -16.89
CA GLN A 177 3.31 -23.00 -17.52
C GLN A 177 4.08 -24.26 -17.12
N HIS A 178 4.07 -24.61 -15.82
CA HIS A 178 4.68 -25.85 -15.34
C HIS A 178 3.99 -27.09 -15.89
N SER A 179 2.65 -27.09 -15.93
CA SER A 179 1.85 -28.18 -16.51
C SER A 179 2.23 -28.42 -17.99
N GLN A 180 2.32 -27.36 -18.81
CA GLN A 180 2.76 -27.45 -20.20
C GLN A 180 4.20 -27.95 -20.35
N SER A 181 5.10 -27.51 -19.47
CA SER A 181 6.49 -27.97 -19.49
C SER A 181 6.63 -29.45 -19.16
N LEU A 182 5.86 -29.94 -18.17
CA LEU A 182 5.84 -31.34 -17.75
C LEU A 182 5.16 -32.26 -18.78
N GLN A 183 4.29 -31.72 -19.64
CA GLN A 183 3.77 -32.42 -20.83
C GLN A 183 4.79 -32.46 -21.99
N GLY A 184 5.93 -31.76 -21.86
CA GLY A 184 6.92 -31.62 -22.93
C GLY A 184 6.51 -30.67 -24.05
N LEU A 185 5.44 -29.87 -23.86
CA LEU A 185 4.95 -28.91 -24.85
C LEU A 185 5.78 -27.62 -24.89
N THR A 186 6.38 -27.24 -23.76
CA THR A 186 7.20 -26.02 -23.62
C THR A 186 8.49 -26.28 -22.84
N SER A 187 9.49 -25.41 -23.03
CA SER A 187 10.69 -25.41 -22.18
C SER A 187 10.35 -25.02 -20.73
N SER A 188 11.24 -25.38 -19.80
CA SER A 188 11.10 -25.05 -18.37
C SER A 188 10.90 -23.55 -18.21
N PRO A 189 9.91 -23.10 -17.41
CA PRO A 189 9.62 -21.70 -17.28
C PRO A 189 10.78 -20.95 -16.59
N PRO A 190 10.99 -19.66 -16.87
CA PRO A 190 12.09 -18.89 -16.29
C PRO A 190 11.95 -18.80 -14.76
N PRO A 191 13.04 -18.67 -13.99
CA PRO A 191 13.00 -18.68 -12.52
C PRO A 191 12.08 -17.59 -11.97
N LEU A 192 11.32 -17.94 -10.93
CA LEU A 192 10.38 -17.04 -10.28
C LEU A 192 11.11 -15.84 -9.65
N GLN A 193 10.55 -14.63 -9.78
CA GLN A 193 11.02 -13.45 -9.03
C GLN A 193 10.18 -13.28 -7.75
N PRO A 194 10.59 -13.82 -6.59
CA PRO A 194 9.78 -13.81 -5.36
C PRO A 194 9.54 -12.39 -4.80
N GLY A 195 10.35 -11.41 -5.22
CA GLY A 195 10.24 -10.03 -4.75
C GLY A 195 8.91 -9.36 -5.09
N SER A 196 8.32 -9.64 -6.25
CA SER A 196 7.03 -9.06 -6.64
C SER A 196 5.86 -9.62 -5.81
N ILE A 197 5.85 -10.93 -5.58
CA ILE A 197 4.84 -11.62 -4.77
C ILE A 197 4.94 -11.18 -3.30
N THR A 198 6.16 -11.13 -2.76
CA THR A 198 6.39 -10.67 -1.38
C THR A 198 5.91 -9.23 -1.19
N LYS A 199 6.17 -8.35 -2.17
CA LYS A 199 5.70 -6.96 -2.14
C LYS A 199 4.17 -6.86 -2.11
N ASP A 200 3.48 -7.60 -2.98
CA ASP A 200 2.02 -7.60 -3.03
C ASP A 200 1.40 -8.15 -1.72
N LEU A 201 2.01 -9.18 -1.12
CA LEU A 201 1.59 -9.73 0.18
C LEU A 201 1.80 -8.75 1.35
N LEU A 202 2.94 -8.06 1.38
CA LEU A 202 3.22 -7.05 2.39
C LEU A 202 2.26 -5.86 2.30
N GLU A 203 1.88 -5.46 1.09
CA GLU A 203 0.86 -4.42 0.87
C GLU A 203 -0.50 -4.85 1.42
N ILE A 204 -0.95 -6.09 1.15
CA ILE A 204 -2.19 -6.62 1.74
C ILE A 204 -2.10 -6.59 3.27
N GLN A 205 -0.97 -7.02 3.86
CA GLN A 205 -0.79 -6.99 5.31
C GLN A 205 -0.83 -5.57 5.89
N ARG A 206 -0.18 -4.61 5.22
CA ARG A 206 -0.19 -3.20 5.61
C ARG A 206 -1.63 -2.66 5.62
N LEU A 207 -2.39 -2.94 4.55
CA LEU A 207 -3.79 -2.53 4.43
C LEU A 207 -4.65 -3.14 5.54
N ILE A 208 -4.45 -4.42 5.90
CA ILE A 208 -5.20 -5.09 6.99
C ILE A 208 -4.93 -4.38 8.32
N ASN A 209 -3.65 -4.12 8.63
CA ASN A 209 -3.26 -3.46 9.88
C ASN A 209 -3.89 -2.05 10.00
N ILE A 210 -3.99 -1.32 8.88
CA ILE A 210 -4.62 0.01 8.86
C ILE A 210 -6.13 -0.08 9.09
N GLU A 211 -6.81 -1.03 8.46
CA GLU A 211 -8.25 -1.23 8.67
C GLU A 211 -8.58 -1.65 10.10
N GLU A 212 -7.72 -2.44 10.76
CA GLU A 212 -7.89 -2.80 12.17
C GLU A 212 -7.80 -1.59 13.12
N GLN A 213 -6.96 -0.61 12.80
CA GLN A 213 -6.79 0.60 13.61
C GLN A 213 -7.97 1.60 13.50
N LEU A 214 -8.85 1.44 12.52
CA LEU A 214 -9.94 2.40 12.22
C LEU A 214 -11.26 2.08 12.93
N GLY A 215 -11.27 1.08 13.81
CA GLY A 215 -12.36 0.80 14.75
C GLY A 215 -13.25 -0.39 14.41
N ALA A 216 -14.22 -0.68 15.29
CA ALA A 216 -14.96 -1.94 15.32
C ALA A 216 -15.74 -2.28 14.04
N LYS A 217 -16.24 -1.28 13.30
CA LYS A 217 -16.96 -1.51 12.03
C LYS A 217 -16.04 -2.12 10.96
N HIS A 218 -14.82 -1.59 10.82
CA HIS A 218 -13.83 -2.07 9.86
C HIS A 218 -13.34 -3.48 10.24
N MET A 219 -13.13 -3.75 11.54
CA MET A 219 -12.80 -5.09 12.04
C MET A 219 -13.90 -6.13 11.74
N LYS A 220 -15.18 -5.78 11.90
CA LYS A 220 -16.31 -6.64 11.50
C LYS A 220 -16.32 -6.92 10.00
N GLN A 221 -15.95 -5.94 9.18
CA GLN A 221 -15.89 -6.12 7.74
C GLN A 221 -14.73 -7.02 7.31
N LEU A 222 -13.55 -6.86 7.92
CA LEU A 222 -12.40 -7.75 7.72
C LEU A 222 -12.69 -9.21 8.09
N SER A 223 -13.38 -9.42 9.22
CA SER A 223 -13.77 -10.76 9.69
C SER A 223 -14.86 -11.38 8.81
N ARG A 224 -15.85 -10.60 8.36
CA ARG A 224 -16.87 -11.08 7.39
C ARG A 224 -16.23 -11.58 6.09
N LEU A 225 -15.25 -10.84 5.57
CA LEU A 225 -14.50 -11.21 4.37
C LEU A 225 -13.33 -12.18 4.64
N ARG A 226 -13.16 -12.62 5.89
CA ARG A 226 -12.13 -13.59 6.32
C ARG A 226 -10.71 -13.23 5.88
N TRP A 227 -10.37 -11.93 5.84
CA TRP A 227 -9.06 -11.45 5.38
C TRP A 227 -7.88 -12.00 6.19
N GLN A 228 -8.06 -12.21 7.49
CA GLN A 228 -7.06 -12.85 8.35
C GLN A 228 -6.76 -14.31 7.91
N GLN A 229 -7.80 -15.07 7.56
CA GLN A 229 -7.65 -16.45 7.07
C GLN A 229 -7.02 -16.48 5.68
N ARG A 230 -7.47 -15.60 4.77
CA ARG A 230 -6.84 -15.42 3.44
C ARG A 230 -5.35 -15.14 3.57
N MET A 231 -4.98 -14.20 4.44
CA MET A 231 -3.59 -13.82 4.61
C MET A 231 -2.74 -14.95 5.22
N SER A 232 -3.29 -15.70 6.19
CA SER A 232 -2.62 -16.88 6.74
C SER A 232 -2.37 -17.95 5.67
N LEU A 233 -3.37 -18.24 4.83
CA LEU A 233 -3.22 -19.19 3.73
C LEU A 233 -2.19 -18.71 2.70
N TRP A 234 -2.20 -17.42 2.35
CA TRP A 234 -1.22 -16.84 1.44
C TRP A 234 0.22 -16.93 1.96
N ARG A 235 0.45 -16.71 3.26
CA ARG A 235 1.79 -16.84 3.85
C ARG A 235 2.32 -18.27 3.73
N SER A 236 1.48 -19.26 4.04
CA SER A 236 1.83 -20.67 3.88
C SER A 236 2.02 -21.06 2.42
N LEU A 237 1.14 -20.57 1.54
CA LEU A 237 1.19 -20.81 0.11
C LEU A 237 2.45 -20.23 -0.53
N HIS A 238 2.84 -19.02 -0.15
CA HIS A 238 4.04 -18.36 -0.67
C HIS A 238 5.31 -19.17 -0.37
N ALA A 239 5.46 -19.65 0.87
CA ALA A 239 6.60 -20.48 1.26
C ALA A 239 6.65 -21.79 0.45
N GLN A 240 5.52 -22.48 0.35
CA GLN A 240 5.42 -23.74 -0.40
C GLN A 240 5.57 -23.56 -1.91
N TRP A 241 5.10 -22.44 -2.46
CA TRP A 241 5.25 -22.13 -3.87
C TRP A 241 6.73 -21.96 -4.22
N ILE A 242 7.50 -21.20 -3.43
CA ILE A 242 8.94 -21.03 -3.66
C ILE A 242 9.67 -22.37 -3.58
N LEU A 243 9.32 -23.23 -2.61
CA LEU A 243 9.90 -24.57 -2.49
C LEU A 243 9.60 -25.43 -3.72
N MET A 244 8.32 -25.47 -4.15
CA MET A 244 7.89 -26.23 -5.32
C MET A 244 8.61 -25.78 -6.59
N GLU A 245 8.72 -24.48 -6.83
CA GLU A 245 9.45 -23.91 -7.97
C GLU A 245 10.91 -24.36 -7.98
N ARG A 246 11.60 -24.23 -6.84
CA ARG A 246 13.01 -24.63 -6.72
C ARG A 246 13.20 -26.14 -6.92
N LEU A 247 12.26 -26.96 -6.47
CA LEU A 247 12.29 -28.40 -6.69
C LEU A 247 12.09 -28.75 -8.15
N LEU A 248 11.10 -28.16 -8.82
CA LEU A 248 10.85 -28.37 -10.24
C LEU A 248 12.03 -27.93 -11.09
N ASP A 249 12.62 -26.76 -10.81
CA ASP A 249 13.81 -26.26 -11.51
C ASP A 249 15.01 -27.20 -11.32
N ALA A 250 15.24 -27.68 -10.08
CA ALA A 250 16.34 -28.60 -9.78
C ALA A 250 16.15 -29.97 -10.46
N LEU A 251 14.92 -30.45 -10.58
CA LEU A 251 14.60 -31.70 -11.28
C LEU A 251 14.70 -31.55 -12.79
N ALA A 252 14.25 -30.42 -13.33
CA ALA A 252 14.35 -30.11 -14.76
C ALA A 252 15.81 -30.04 -15.22
N LEU A 253 16.71 -29.48 -14.40
CA LEU A 253 18.16 -29.46 -14.70
C LEU A 253 18.79 -30.86 -14.71
N LYS A 254 18.31 -31.78 -13.87
CA LYS A 254 18.88 -33.14 -13.73
C LYS A 254 18.30 -34.16 -14.70
N HIS A 255 17.06 -34.00 -15.13
CA HIS A 255 16.34 -35.02 -15.90
C HIS A 255 15.61 -34.42 -17.11
N GLN A 256 16.34 -33.84 -18.07
CA GLN A 256 15.74 -33.32 -19.31
C GLN A 256 15.51 -34.43 -20.36
N PRO A 257 14.28 -34.57 -20.92
CA PRO A 257 13.03 -33.88 -20.57
C PRO A 257 12.36 -34.49 -19.32
N LEU A 258 11.89 -33.62 -18.41
CA LEU A 258 11.18 -34.02 -17.19
C LEU A 258 9.70 -34.17 -17.53
N GLN A 259 9.26 -35.39 -17.85
CA GLN A 259 7.86 -35.67 -18.16
C GLN A 259 7.18 -36.33 -16.96
N LEU A 260 6.20 -35.65 -16.37
CA LEU A 260 5.45 -36.12 -15.20
C LEU A 260 3.94 -35.90 -15.43
N PRO A 261 3.28 -36.74 -16.26
CA PRO A 261 1.89 -36.57 -16.62
C PRO A 261 0.93 -36.61 -15.41
N GLU A 262 1.26 -37.36 -14.36
CA GLU A 262 0.46 -37.41 -13.12
C GLU A 262 0.45 -36.08 -12.36
N LEU A 263 1.57 -35.34 -12.41
CA LEU A 263 1.68 -34.04 -11.76
C LEU A 263 0.97 -32.95 -12.57
N THR A 264 0.99 -33.07 -13.89
CA THR A 264 0.25 -32.24 -14.83
C THR A 264 -1.26 -32.24 -14.55
N ASP A 265 -1.87 -33.41 -14.40
CA ASP A 265 -3.32 -33.55 -14.16
C ASP A 265 -3.75 -32.92 -12.83
N GLN A 266 -2.86 -32.93 -11.82
CA GLN A 266 -3.13 -32.35 -10.51
C GLN A 266 -2.79 -30.85 -10.44
N LEU A 267 -1.88 -30.36 -11.27
CA LEU A 267 -1.58 -28.93 -11.42
C LEU A 267 -2.67 -28.19 -12.20
N ASP A 268 -3.51 -28.89 -12.96
CA ASP A 268 -4.68 -28.25 -13.56
C ASP A 268 -5.71 -27.93 -12.47
N ILE A 269 -5.64 -26.69 -12.01
CA ILE A 269 -6.50 -26.17 -10.94
C ILE A 269 -7.97 -26.08 -11.39
N SER A 270 -8.28 -26.31 -12.68
CA SER A 270 -9.64 -26.44 -13.22
C SER A 270 -10.34 -27.70 -12.72
N ASN A 271 -9.57 -28.77 -12.51
CA ASN A 271 -10.11 -30.08 -12.19
C ASN A 271 -10.49 -30.15 -10.71
N ASP A 272 -11.79 -30.14 -10.43
CA ASP A 272 -12.38 -30.30 -9.10
C ASP A 272 -12.39 -31.77 -8.62
N LEU A 273 -11.63 -32.63 -9.31
CA LEU A 273 -11.53 -34.06 -8.99
C LEU A 273 -11.01 -34.22 -7.56
N GLY A 274 -11.73 -35.04 -6.79
CA GLY A 274 -11.59 -35.22 -5.34
C GLY A 274 -10.15 -35.30 -4.85
N TRP A 275 -9.93 -34.87 -3.61
CA TRP A 275 -8.58 -34.88 -3.00
C TRP A 275 -7.95 -36.27 -3.15
N LYS A 276 -6.84 -36.31 -3.89
CA LYS A 276 -5.94 -37.44 -3.97
C LYS A 276 -4.55 -36.94 -3.65
N ARG A 277 -3.81 -37.71 -2.84
CA ARG A 277 -2.38 -37.48 -2.63
C ARG A 277 -1.70 -37.54 -3.99
N LEU A 278 -0.73 -36.68 -4.24
CA LEU A 278 0.15 -36.83 -5.40
C LEU A 278 0.88 -38.17 -5.22
N GLN A 279 0.67 -39.09 -6.15
CA GLN A 279 1.39 -40.35 -6.24
C GLN A 279 2.04 -40.36 -7.61
N ILE A 280 3.36 -40.54 -7.61
CA ILE A 280 4.15 -40.59 -8.82
C ILE A 280 4.46 -42.05 -9.13
N ASP A 281 4.25 -42.48 -10.37
CA ASP A 281 4.48 -43.86 -10.78
C ASP A 281 5.91 -44.31 -10.42
N SER A 282 5.96 -45.55 -9.95
CA SER A 282 7.15 -46.35 -9.71
C SER A 282 8.15 -46.34 -10.87
N ASN A 283 7.67 -46.20 -12.11
CA ASN A 283 8.47 -46.18 -13.32
C ASN A 283 9.04 -44.80 -13.70
N SER A 284 8.79 -43.75 -12.91
CA SER A 284 9.38 -42.44 -13.17
C SER A 284 10.92 -42.47 -13.05
N ARG A 285 11.61 -41.65 -13.86
CA ARG A 285 13.08 -41.49 -13.88
C ARG A 285 13.68 -40.90 -12.59
N LEU A 286 12.86 -40.63 -11.59
CA LEU A 286 13.23 -39.97 -10.34
C LEU A 286 13.75 -40.98 -9.32
N SER A 287 14.74 -40.57 -8.51
CA SER A 287 15.15 -41.38 -7.36
C SER A 287 14.01 -41.46 -6.32
N LEU A 288 14.01 -42.52 -5.50
CA LEU A 288 13.01 -42.70 -4.44
C LEU A 288 12.93 -41.47 -3.50
N SER A 289 14.06 -40.88 -3.15
CA SER A 289 14.13 -39.66 -2.33
C SER A 289 13.51 -38.44 -3.02
N GLN A 290 13.77 -38.24 -4.32
CA GLN A 290 13.19 -37.14 -5.11
C GLN A 290 11.69 -37.30 -5.27
N ARG A 291 11.23 -38.55 -5.45
CA ARG A 291 9.81 -38.87 -5.56
C ARG A 291 9.05 -38.55 -4.28
N ILE A 292 9.53 -39.05 -3.14
CA ILE A 292 8.90 -38.79 -1.83
C ILE A 292 8.82 -37.29 -1.54
N LEU A 293 9.92 -36.57 -1.81
CA LEU A 293 9.98 -35.12 -1.58
C LEU A 293 8.97 -34.37 -2.47
N LEU A 294 8.89 -34.71 -3.75
CA LEU A 294 7.96 -34.09 -4.69
C LEU A 294 6.50 -34.43 -4.37
N GLU A 295 6.22 -35.67 -3.98
CA GLU A 295 4.89 -36.09 -3.53
C GLU A 295 4.45 -35.34 -2.27
N GLU A 296 5.34 -35.19 -1.28
CA GLU A 296 5.03 -34.51 -0.03
C GLU A 296 4.79 -33.02 -0.25
N GLU A 297 5.75 -32.32 -0.87
CA GLU A 297 5.66 -30.88 -1.09
C GLU A 297 4.56 -30.54 -2.11
N GLY A 298 4.42 -31.32 -3.18
CA GLY A 298 3.34 -31.17 -4.15
C GLY A 298 1.97 -31.36 -3.52
N THR A 299 1.78 -32.38 -2.68
CA THR A 299 0.52 -32.61 -1.97
C THR A 299 0.20 -31.45 -1.01
N ARG A 300 1.20 -30.94 -0.27
CA ARG A 300 1.04 -29.81 0.65
C ARG A 300 0.63 -28.55 -0.12
N PHE A 301 1.37 -28.20 -1.17
CA PHE A 301 1.09 -27.05 -2.02
C PHE A 301 -0.33 -27.10 -2.60
N LEU A 302 -0.71 -28.21 -3.24
CA LEU A 302 -2.05 -28.39 -3.82
C LEU A 302 -3.16 -28.32 -2.78
N ARG A 303 -2.92 -28.84 -1.56
CA ARG A 303 -3.88 -28.74 -0.45
C ARG A 303 -4.12 -27.28 -0.05
N ILE A 304 -3.07 -26.45 0.01
CA ILE A 304 -3.23 -25.03 0.37
C ILE A 304 -3.93 -24.27 -0.75
N VAL A 305 -3.57 -24.49 -2.03
CA VAL A 305 -4.25 -23.88 -3.18
C VAL A 305 -5.76 -24.18 -3.17
N ARG A 306 -6.14 -25.44 -2.92
CA ARG A 306 -7.55 -25.84 -2.81
C ARG A 306 -8.23 -25.19 -1.60
N SER A 307 -7.54 -25.06 -0.48
CA SER A 307 -8.07 -24.41 0.72
C SER A 307 -8.36 -22.93 0.48
N GLN A 308 -7.48 -22.24 -0.25
CA GLN A 308 -7.69 -20.85 -0.68
C GLN A 308 -8.94 -20.74 -1.57
N LYS A 309 -9.07 -21.60 -2.59
CA LYS A 309 -10.27 -21.62 -3.47
C LYS A 309 -11.57 -21.89 -2.73
N LYS A 310 -11.58 -22.87 -1.81
CA LYS A 310 -12.77 -23.18 -0.99
C LYS A 310 -13.18 -21.99 -0.13
N LEU A 311 -12.21 -21.29 0.46
CA LEU A 311 -12.48 -20.08 1.23
C LEU A 311 -13.09 -18.99 0.36
N ASP A 312 -12.53 -18.76 -0.83
CA ASP A 312 -13.03 -17.74 -1.75
C ASP A 312 -14.44 -18.06 -2.28
N PHE A 313 -14.74 -19.34 -2.52
CA PHE A 313 -16.08 -19.80 -2.86
C PHE A 313 -17.08 -19.57 -1.72
N ALA A 314 -16.73 -19.94 -0.48
CA ALA A 314 -17.59 -19.75 0.69
C ALA A 314 -17.88 -18.26 0.97
N ILE A 315 -16.90 -17.38 0.76
CA ILE A 315 -17.08 -15.93 0.91
C ILE A 315 -18.03 -15.39 -0.16
N LYS A 316 -17.90 -15.83 -1.42
CA LYS A 316 -18.82 -15.44 -2.49
C LYS A 316 -20.24 -15.88 -2.18
N GLN A 317 -20.44 -17.11 -1.73
CA GLN A 317 -21.78 -17.62 -1.38
C GLN A 317 -22.44 -16.80 -0.25
N ASN A 318 -21.70 -16.50 0.82
CA ASN A 318 -22.19 -15.67 1.95
C ASN A 318 -22.33 -14.17 1.64
N SER A 319 -21.95 -13.72 0.44
CA SER A 319 -22.12 -12.32 0.01
C SER A 319 -23.43 -12.08 -0.73
N PHE A 320 -24.12 -13.14 -1.14
CA PHE A 320 -25.43 -13.12 -1.83
C PHE A 320 -26.62 -13.46 -0.90
N GLU A 321 -26.36 -13.74 0.38
CA GLU A 321 -27.34 -13.79 1.47
C GLU A 321 -27.26 -12.51 2.33
#